data_AF-A0A531AR79-F1
#
_entry.id   AF-A0A531AR79-F1
#
_cell.length_a   1.000
_cell.length_b   1.000
_cell.length_c   1.000
_cell.angle_alpha   90.00
_cell.angle_beta   90.00
_cell.angle_gamma   90.00
#
_symmetry.space_group_name_H-M   'P 1'
#
loop_
_entity.id
_entity.type
_entity.pdbx_description
1 polymer ?
#
loop_
_entity_poly.entity_id
_entity_poly.type
_entity_poly.pdbx_seq_one_letter_code
_entity_poly.pdbx_strand_id
1 'polypeptide(L)' 'VSGKVDLDWKAQVRKGARRLVLTWRESGGPEVASPERHGFGSILIRRSLAKVISSEVTHEFRPEGVFAEISMPLEDLPK' A
#
# COMPACT_ATOMS: atom_id res chain seq x y z
N VAL A 1 15.40 12.48 15.01
CA VAL A 1 14.54 12.01 13.89
C VAL A 1 13.10 12.07 14.34
N SER A 2 12.21 12.62 13.52
CA SER A 2 10.76 12.66 13.76
C SER A 2 10.08 11.95 12.61
N GLY A 3 10.02 10.62 12.70
CA GLY A 3 9.37 9.79 11.69
C GLY A 3 7.86 10.00 11.69
N LYS A 4 7.25 9.94 10.51
CA LYS A 4 5.79 9.99 10.36
C LYS A 4 5.31 9.02 9.29
N VAL A 5 4.03 8.69 9.39
CA VAL A 5 3.29 7.90 8.41
C VAL A 5 2.15 8.75 7.87
N ASP A 6 2.12 8.96 6.56
CA ASP A 6 1.01 9.59 5.86
C ASP A 6 0.17 8.50 5.18
N LEU A 7 -1.13 8.47 5.51
CA LEU A 7 -2.11 7.56 4.91
C LEU A 7 -3.13 8.38 4.10
N ASP A 8 -3.27 8.05 2.82
CA ASP A 8 -4.26 8.65 1.92
C ASP A 8 -5.12 7.54 1.31
N TRP A 9 -6.39 7.83 1.04
CA TRP A 9 -7.25 6.91 0.30
C TRP A 9 -8.26 7.64 -0.56
N LYS A 10 -8.55 7.05 -1.72
CA LYS A 10 -9.54 7.57 -2.66
C LYS A 10 -10.23 6.46 -3.43
N ALA A 11 -11.51 6.69 -3.72
CA ALA A 11 -12.21 5.92 -4.74
C ALA A 11 -11.89 6.51 -6.12
N GLN A 12 -11.46 5.69 -7.07
CA GLN A 12 -11.20 6.10 -8.45
C GLN A 12 -11.56 5.01 -9.44
N VAL A 13 -11.85 5.41 -10.68
CA VAL A 13 -12.13 4.46 -11.77
C VAL A 13 -10.82 4.15 -12.50
N ARG A 14 -10.43 2.87 -12.56
CA ARG A 14 -9.30 2.39 -13.39
C ARG A 14 -9.80 1.24 -14.27
N LYS A 15 -9.47 1.28 -15.56
CA LYS A 15 -9.88 0.25 -16.55
C LYS A 15 -11.39 -0.09 -16.51
N GLY A 16 -12.24 0.92 -16.28
CA GLY A 16 -13.70 0.77 -16.22
C GLY A 16 -14.27 0.23 -14.90
N ALA A 17 -13.45 -0.08 -13.90
CA ALA A 17 -13.90 -0.54 -12.59
C ALA A 17 -13.65 0.50 -11.51
N ARG A 18 -14.58 0.64 -10.55
CA ARG A 18 -14.40 1.46 -9.35
C ARG A 18 -13.47 0.74 -8.38
N ARG A 19 -12.49 1.47 -7.84
CA ARG A 19 -11.44 0.91 -7.01
C ARG A 19 -11.15 1.84 -5.84
N LEU A 20 -10.88 1.25 -4.68
CA LEU A 20 -10.26 1.96 -3.57
C LEU A 20 -8.75 1.90 -3.77
N VAL A 21 -8.11 3.06 -3.77
CA VAL A 21 -6.66 3.17 -3.76
C VAL A 21 -6.21 3.83 -2.48
N LEU A 22 -5.45 3.07 -1.70
CA LEU A 22 -4.84 3.48 -0.44
C LEU A 22 -3.34 3.64 -0.66
N THR A 23 -2.80 4.77 -0.20
CA THR A 23 -1.37 5.07 -0.25
C THR A 23 -0.85 5.23 1.17
N TRP A 24 0.24 4.54 1.47
CA TRP A 24 1.01 4.63 2.70
C TRP A 24 2.40 5.18 2.40
N ARG A 25 2.84 6.20 3.15
CA ARG A 25 4.18 6.77 3.00
C ARG A 25 4.80 7.00 4.36
N GLU A 26 5.97 6.43 4.58
CA GLU A 26 6.82 6.73 5.73
C GLU A 26 7.85 7.78 5.33
N SER A 27 8.16 8.71 6.22
CA SER A 27 9.18 9.74 5.98
C SER A 27 9.74 10.31 7.27
N GLY A 28 10.87 11.02 7.20
CA GLY A 28 11.52 11.65 8.35
C GLY A 28 12.20 10.67 9.33
N GLY A 29 12.24 9.39 8.96
CA GLY A 29 12.99 8.33 9.62
C GLY A 29 14.45 8.25 9.14
N PRO A 30 15.23 7.28 9.65
CA PRO A 30 16.55 6.96 9.11
C PRO A 30 16.46 6.45 7.67
N GLU A 31 17.58 6.49 6.95
CA GLU A 31 17.66 6.02 5.57
C GLU A 31 17.24 4.54 5.46
N VAL A 32 16.35 4.24 4.52
CA VAL A 32 15.82 2.89 4.32
C VAL A 32 16.58 2.20 3.19
N ALA A 33 17.15 1.04 3.48
CA ALA A 33 17.66 0.11 2.48
C ALA A 33 16.60 -0.96 2.16
N SER A 34 16.65 -1.48 0.93
CA SER A 34 15.80 -2.61 0.55
C SER A 34 16.14 -3.83 1.42
N PRO A 35 15.18 -4.40 2.17
CA PRO A 35 15.49 -5.44 3.14
C PRO A 35 15.73 -6.78 2.44
N GLU A 36 16.72 -7.54 2.92
CA GLU A 36 16.95 -8.93 2.48
C GLU A 36 15.80 -9.87 2.86
N ARG A 37 15.02 -9.50 3.89
CA ARG A 37 13.85 -10.25 4.37
C ARG A 37 12.67 -9.32 4.58
N HIS A 38 11.54 -9.65 4.01
CA HIS A 38 10.30 -8.92 4.26
C HIS A 38 9.81 -9.19 5.68
N GLY A 39 9.65 -8.13 6.48
CA GLY A 39 9.07 -8.21 7.82
C GLY A 39 7.58 -8.54 7.79
N PHE A 40 7.03 -8.85 8.96
CA PHE A 40 5.64 -9.27 9.14
C PHE A 40 4.61 -8.33 8.50
N GLY A 41 4.76 -7.01 8.64
CA GLY A 41 3.86 -6.03 8.02
C GLY A 41 3.86 -6.08 6.48
N SER A 42 5.04 -6.16 5.86
CA SER A 42 5.17 -6.32 4.40
C SER A 42 4.61 -7.65 3.91
N ILE A 43 4.74 -8.71 4.72
CA ILE A 43 4.13 -10.02 4.45
C ILE A 43 2.60 -9.92 4.52
N LEU A 44 2.04 -9.25 5.53
CA LEU A 44 0.61 -9.06 5.67
C LEU A 44 0.02 -8.26 4.51
N ILE A 45 0.64 -7.13 4.16
CA ILE A 45 0.19 -6.32 3.01
C ILE A 45 0.15 -7.18 1.75
N ARG A 46 1.23 -7.90 1.44
CA ARG A 46 1.29 -8.75 0.24
C ARG A 46 0.32 -9.94 0.31
N ARG A 47 0.24 -10.66 1.43
CA ARG A 47 -0.58 -11.88 1.57
C ARG A 47 -2.08 -11.59 1.67
N SER A 48 -2.48 -10.54 2.39
CA SER A 48 -3.89 -10.18 2.53
C SER A 48 -4.47 -9.73 1.18
N LEU A 49 -3.66 -9.04 0.37
CA LEU A 49 -4.10 -8.52 -0.93
C LEU A 49 -3.97 -9.53 -2.07
N ALA A 50 -3.04 -10.49 -1.97
CA ALA A 50 -3.00 -11.64 -2.88
C ALA A 50 -4.28 -12.50 -2.82
N LYS A 51 -5.05 -12.42 -1.73
CA LYS A 51 -6.33 -13.12 -1.57
C LYS A 51 -7.53 -12.33 -2.08
N VAL A 52 -7.40 -11.02 -2.30
CA VAL A 52 -8.46 -10.20 -2.89
C VAL A 52 -8.28 -10.23 -4.40
N ILE A 53 -9.13 -11.02 -5.07
CA ILE A 53 -9.14 -11.15 -6.54
C ILE A 53 -9.11 -9.74 -7.16
N SER A 54 -8.24 -9.55 -8.15
CA SER A 54 -8.05 -8.27 -8.87
C SER A 54 -7.52 -7.11 -8.03
N SER A 55 -6.84 -7.33 -6.90
CA SER A 55 -6.07 -6.28 -6.21
C SER A 55 -4.64 -6.14 -6.75
N GLU A 56 -4.12 -4.91 -6.76
CA GLU A 56 -2.75 -4.56 -7.17
C GLU A 56 -2.02 -3.94 -5.98
N VAL A 57 -0.74 -4.29 -5.80
CA VAL A 57 0.09 -3.78 -4.71
C VAL A 57 1.45 -3.35 -5.24
N THR A 58 1.78 -2.09 -5.00
CA THR A 58 3.14 -1.58 -5.14
C THR A 58 3.74 -1.42 -3.75
N HIS A 59 4.98 -1.85 -3.57
CA HIS A 59 5.69 -1.73 -2.29
C HIS A 59 7.17 -1.50 -2.55
N GLU A 60 7.65 -0.35 -2.11
CA GLU A 60 8.98 0.17 -2.42
C GLU A 60 9.68 0.63 -1.15
N PHE A 61 10.96 0.28 -1.04
CA PHE A 61 11.86 0.75 0.00
C PHE A 61 12.77 1.80 -0.63
N ARG A 62 12.50 3.07 -0.35
CA ARG A 62 13.27 4.20 -0.89
C ARG A 62 14.12 4.81 0.23
N PRO A 63 15.30 5.39 -0.06
CA PRO A 63 16.15 5.99 0.97
C PRO A 63 15.40 6.96 1.90
N GLU A 64 14.47 7.74 1.37
CA GLU A 64 13.64 8.70 2.12
C GLU A 64 12.53 8.08 2.99
N GLY A 65 12.22 6.79 2.80
CA GLY A 65 11.20 6.05 3.53
C GLY A 65 10.48 4.99 2.71
N VAL A 66 9.54 4.29 3.36
CA VAL A 66 8.77 3.20 2.75
C VAL A 66 7.53 3.74 2.04
N PHE A 67 7.27 3.26 0.83
CA PHE A 67 6.08 3.56 0.06
C PHE A 67 5.27 2.29 -0.22
N ALA A 68 3.96 2.34 -0.03
CA ALA A 68 3.05 1.33 -0.54
C ALA A 68 1.82 1.96 -1.20
N GLU A 69 1.41 1.41 -2.34
CA GLU A 69 0.10 1.67 -2.94
C GLU A 69 -0.67 0.36 -3.01
N ILE A 70 -1.89 0.38 -2.49
CA ILE A 70 -2.81 -0.74 -2.49
C ILE A 70 -4.03 -0.32 -3.29
N SER A 71 -4.35 -1.08 -4.33
CA SER A 71 -5.49 -0.84 -5.21
C SER A 71 -6.38 -2.07 -5.19
N MET A 72 -7.61 -1.95 -4.70
CA MET A 72 -8.56 -3.06 -4.61
C MET A 72 -9.89 -2.69 -5.29
N PRO A 73 -10.64 -3.66 -5.85
CA PRO A 73 -12.00 -3.42 -6.29
C PRO A 73 -12.83 -2.82 -5.16
N LEU A 74 -13.56 -1.74 -5.46
CA LEU A 74 -14.57 -1.23 -4.56
C LEU A 74 -15.89 -1.82 -5.03
N GLU A 75 -16.19 -3.02 -4.56
CA GLU A 75 -17.51 -3.62 -4.77
C GLU A 75 -18.54 -2.75 -4.06
N ASP A 76 -19.67 -2.50 -4.72
CA ASP A 76 -20.80 -1.90 -4.03
C ASP A 76 -21.32 -2.95 -3.03
N LEU A 77 -20.94 -2.82 -1.77
CA LEU A 77 -21.56 -3.60 -0.69
C LEU A 77 -23.08 -3.39 -0.82
N PRO A 78 -23.88 -4.45 -0.98
CA PRO A 78 -25.32 -4.31 -0.98
C PRO A 78 -25.72 -3.61 0.32
N LYS A 79 -26.53 -2.54 0.18
CA LYS A 79 -27.06 -1.77 1.31
C LYS A 79 -27.86 -2.65 2.26
#